data_AF-E2NLY1-F1
#
_entry.id   AF-E2NLY1-F1
#
_cell.length_a   1.000
_cell.length_b   1.000
_cell.length_c   1.000
_cell.angle_alpha   90.00
_cell.angle_beta   90.00
_cell.angle_gamma   90.00
#
_symmetry.space_group_name_H-M   'P 1'
#
loop_
_entity.id
_entity.type
_entity.pdbx_description
1 polymer ?
#
loop_
_entity_poly.entity_id
_entity_poly.type
_entity_poly.pdbx_seq_one_letter_code
_entity_poly.pdbx_strand_id
1 'polypeptide(L)'
;KRMLTNMITQHYNHPSVIIWGLGNENDWPNDFPEFEQREIRSLMSELNTLAHHLDAERKTAIRRCAFCSDIVDVYSPSIWAGWYRGVYTDYQQMSKEEMEKVKHFLHVEWGGDSHAGRHAEATAPIRKEGESDGDAALNGSALVLKKGDWSESYIVKLIDWHLKEQENMPWLTSAAYWPFKDFSTPVRPDNPVPYMNQKGVVERDFTKKESYYVFQSYWTEMPMVHIYGHGWPVRWGDADEEKEVLVYSNCPSVELFVNGQSQGIRKRNSQDFPAAGLRWNVKLAKGQNTLRAVAAGKEALADELSFEYQTAKWGKEHAFRVTSTPKEDGIVEVEAQLVDSNGIRCLDSRVFVSFDIAGDGELIQNQGTATGSRKVQARNGRAQIRVRTQGGTSCVAVKADKVQTSFITVQ
;
A
#
# COMPACT_ATOMS: atom_id res chain seq x y z
N LYS A 1 24.77 -22.73 -4.48
CA LYS A 1 26.16 -22.72 -5.01
C LYS A 1 26.23 -22.19 -6.44
N ARG A 2 25.85 -22.94 -7.48
CA ARG A 2 25.94 -22.47 -8.90
C ARG A 2 25.32 -21.08 -9.14
N MET A 3 24.09 -20.83 -8.69
CA MET A 3 23.45 -19.53 -8.87
C MET A 3 24.14 -18.41 -8.10
N LEU A 4 24.68 -18.68 -6.92
CA LEU A 4 25.46 -17.71 -6.15
C LEU A 4 26.74 -17.33 -6.91
N THR A 5 27.47 -18.33 -7.43
CA THR A 5 28.64 -18.10 -8.28
C THR A 5 28.28 -17.26 -9.50
N ASN A 6 27.24 -17.64 -10.23
CA ASN A 6 26.80 -16.91 -11.42
C ASN A 6 26.41 -15.46 -11.07
N MET A 7 25.63 -15.25 -10.00
CA MET A 7 25.19 -13.92 -9.58
C MET A 7 26.38 -13.02 -9.26
N ILE A 8 27.34 -13.50 -8.46
CA ILE A 8 28.53 -12.73 -8.10
C ILE A 8 29.36 -12.44 -9.34
N THR A 9 29.72 -13.47 -10.12
CA THR A 9 30.59 -13.29 -11.30
C THR A 9 29.95 -12.39 -12.36
N GLN A 10 28.66 -12.52 -12.63
CA GLN A 10 27.97 -11.74 -13.66
C GLN A 10 27.75 -10.29 -13.22
N HIS A 11 27.51 -10.05 -11.93
CA HIS A 11 27.21 -8.72 -11.41
C HIS A 11 28.38 -8.05 -10.66
N TYR A 12 29.57 -8.65 -10.66
CA TYR A 12 30.74 -8.17 -9.91
C TYR A 12 31.12 -6.71 -10.20
N ASN A 13 31.03 -6.30 -11.47
CA ASN A 13 31.46 -4.97 -11.92
C ASN A 13 30.45 -3.85 -11.61
N HIS A 14 29.30 -4.15 -10.98
CA HIS A 14 28.30 -3.14 -10.68
C HIS A 14 28.61 -2.43 -9.35
N PRO A 15 28.90 -1.11 -9.36
CA PRO A 15 29.19 -0.37 -8.14
C PRO A 15 27.95 -0.19 -7.25
N SER A 16 26.75 -0.41 -7.79
CA SER A 16 25.50 -0.37 -7.01
C SER A 16 25.35 -1.55 -6.05
N VAL A 17 26.05 -2.66 -6.29
CA VAL A 17 25.98 -3.84 -5.43
C VAL A 17 26.92 -3.65 -4.26
N ILE A 18 26.40 -3.79 -3.05
CA ILE A 18 27.17 -3.75 -1.79
C ILE A 18 27.00 -5.02 -0.95
N ILE A 19 25.97 -5.82 -1.22
CA ILE A 19 25.58 -7.01 -0.46
C ILE A 19 25.20 -8.15 -1.41
N TRP A 20 25.66 -9.37 -1.12
CA TRP A 20 25.21 -10.62 -1.73
C TRP A 20 24.27 -11.37 -0.77
N GLY A 21 23.00 -11.50 -1.15
CA GLY A 21 22.01 -12.26 -0.38
C GLY A 21 22.22 -13.78 -0.52
N LEU A 22 22.23 -14.51 0.59
CA LEU A 22 22.39 -15.97 0.62
C LEU A 22 21.07 -16.73 0.78
N GLY A 23 20.01 -16.04 1.23
CA GLY A 23 18.70 -16.63 1.48
C GLY A 23 17.73 -15.68 2.19
N ASN A 24 16.46 -16.06 2.17
CA ASN A 24 15.36 -15.37 2.84
C ASN A 24 14.46 -16.42 3.48
N GLU A 25 14.09 -16.20 4.75
CA GLU A 25 13.12 -17.03 5.48
C GLU A 25 13.51 -18.51 5.51
N ASN A 26 14.80 -18.80 5.66
CA ASN A 26 15.33 -20.17 5.74
C ASN A 26 14.93 -20.91 7.03
N ASP A 27 14.28 -20.21 7.95
CA ASP A 27 13.61 -20.77 9.11
C ASP A 27 12.19 -21.29 8.81
N TRP A 28 11.70 -21.14 7.58
CA TRP A 28 10.38 -21.64 7.16
C TRP A 28 10.47 -23.12 6.72
N PRO A 29 9.77 -24.05 7.40
CA PRO A 29 9.83 -25.49 7.09
C PRO A 29 8.80 -25.94 6.02
N ASN A 30 8.66 -27.25 5.84
CA ASN A 30 7.57 -27.98 5.14
C ASN A 30 7.71 -28.25 3.63
N ASP A 31 8.79 -27.85 2.97
CA ASP A 31 9.10 -28.39 1.64
C ASP A 31 9.63 -29.84 1.71
N PHE A 32 10.14 -30.23 2.88
CA PHE A 32 10.65 -31.56 3.20
C PHE A 32 10.06 -32.04 4.54
N PRO A 33 10.00 -33.37 4.78
CA PRO A 33 9.53 -33.89 6.06
C PRO A 33 10.47 -33.57 7.23
N GLU A 34 11.77 -33.43 6.95
CA GLU A 34 12.78 -33.04 7.93
C GLU A 34 13.10 -31.53 7.88
N PHE A 35 13.44 -30.97 9.04
CA PHE A 35 13.91 -29.59 9.18
C PHE A 35 15.07 -29.54 10.18
N GLU A 36 16.30 -29.60 9.66
CA GLU A 36 17.51 -29.74 10.47
C GLU A 36 18.33 -28.45 10.47
N GLN A 37 18.23 -27.66 11.55
CA GLN A 37 18.92 -26.36 11.67
C GLN A 37 20.45 -26.49 11.49
N ARG A 38 21.04 -27.61 11.92
CA ARG A 38 22.48 -27.86 11.79
C ARG A 38 22.90 -27.95 10.31
N GLU A 39 22.13 -28.65 9.50
CA GLU A 39 22.41 -28.80 8.06
C GLU A 39 22.21 -27.48 7.32
N ILE A 40 21.17 -26.72 7.69
CA ILE A 40 20.93 -25.36 7.16
C ILE A 40 22.12 -24.46 7.49
N ARG A 41 22.60 -24.44 8.74
CA ARG A 41 23.79 -23.68 9.14
C ARG A 41 25.03 -24.11 8.35
N SER A 42 25.27 -25.42 8.19
CA SER A 42 26.42 -25.93 7.44
C SER A 42 26.42 -25.41 6.00
N LEU A 43 25.29 -25.53 5.30
CA LEU A 43 25.16 -25.00 3.94
C LEU A 43 25.29 -23.48 3.89
N MET A 44 24.70 -22.76 4.86
CA MET A 44 24.80 -21.30 4.93
C MET A 44 26.25 -20.84 5.10
N SER A 45 27.03 -21.49 5.96
CA SER A 45 28.46 -21.24 6.13
C SER A 45 29.25 -21.51 4.84
N GLU A 46 28.96 -22.61 4.14
CA GLU A 46 29.59 -22.90 2.86
C GLU A 46 29.29 -21.84 1.79
N LEU A 47 28.04 -21.35 1.72
CA LEU A 47 27.65 -20.29 0.80
C LEU A 47 28.33 -18.96 1.14
N ASN A 48 28.43 -18.64 2.44
CA ASN A 48 29.15 -17.46 2.92
C ASN A 48 30.63 -17.49 2.54
N THR A 49 31.31 -18.61 2.80
CA THR A 49 32.72 -18.81 2.40
C THR A 49 32.89 -18.71 0.89
N LEU A 50 31.99 -19.31 0.10
CA LEU A 50 32.04 -19.22 -1.36
C LEU A 50 31.88 -17.77 -1.84
N ALA A 51 30.96 -17.00 -1.27
CA ALA A 51 30.76 -15.60 -1.64
C ALA A 51 32.02 -14.78 -1.42
N HIS A 52 32.63 -14.87 -0.23
CA HIS A 52 33.88 -14.15 0.07
C HIS A 52 35.09 -14.64 -0.73
N HIS A 53 35.12 -15.90 -1.14
CA HIS A 53 36.16 -16.39 -2.04
C HIS A 53 36.06 -15.78 -3.44
N LEU A 54 34.83 -15.57 -3.94
CA LEU A 54 34.58 -14.97 -5.25
C LEU A 54 34.66 -13.44 -5.25
N ASP A 55 34.28 -12.81 -4.13
CA ASP A 55 34.26 -11.36 -3.94
C ASP A 55 34.43 -11.04 -2.45
N ALA A 56 35.66 -10.74 -2.05
CA ALA A 56 35.99 -10.39 -0.68
C ALA A 56 35.63 -8.94 -0.31
N GLU A 57 35.30 -8.09 -1.29
CA GLU A 57 35.06 -6.65 -1.06
C GLU A 57 33.64 -6.37 -0.58
N ARG A 58 32.68 -7.25 -0.91
CA ARG A 58 31.26 -7.08 -0.56
C ARG A 58 30.83 -7.94 0.62
N LYS A 59 29.75 -7.52 1.26
CA LYS A 59 29.16 -8.19 2.43
C LYS A 59 28.19 -9.28 2.02
N THR A 60 28.05 -10.31 2.84
CA THR A 60 26.94 -11.27 2.71
C THR A 60 25.78 -10.88 3.63
N ALA A 61 24.57 -11.26 3.24
CA ALA A 61 23.40 -11.09 4.11
C ALA A 61 22.37 -12.21 3.98
N ILE A 62 21.56 -12.37 5.02
CA ILE A 62 20.30 -13.11 4.99
C ILE A 62 19.20 -12.30 5.65
N ARG A 63 17.95 -12.67 5.33
CA ARG A 63 16.76 -12.17 6.00
C ARG A 63 16.03 -13.31 6.72
N ARG A 64 15.65 -13.07 7.98
CA ARG A 64 14.80 -13.92 8.83
C ARG A 64 15.27 -15.38 8.89
N CYS A 65 16.32 -15.61 9.66
CA CYS A 65 16.79 -16.95 10.02
C CYS A 65 17.71 -16.80 11.25
N ALA A 66 17.11 -16.64 12.44
CA ALA A 66 17.83 -16.22 13.64
C ALA A 66 18.95 -17.18 14.03
N PHE A 67 18.75 -18.49 13.85
CA PHE A 67 19.79 -19.49 14.12
C PHE A 67 20.93 -19.49 13.09
N CYS A 68 20.96 -18.58 12.12
CA CYS A 68 22.07 -18.37 11.17
C CYS A 68 22.62 -16.92 11.20
N SER A 69 22.14 -16.07 12.12
CA SER A 69 22.49 -14.64 12.12
C SER A 69 23.96 -14.35 12.41
N ASP A 70 24.67 -15.28 13.03
CA ASP A 70 26.10 -15.25 13.33
C ASP A 70 27.01 -15.64 12.15
N ILE A 71 26.44 -16.16 11.05
CA ILE A 71 27.20 -16.68 9.91
C ILE A 71 27.53 -15.58 8.89
N VAL A 72 26.59 -14.68 8.63
CA VAL A 72 26.69 -13.63 7.60
C VAL A 72 27.28 -12.34 8.16
N ASP A 73 27.75 -11.46 7.27
CA ASP A 73 28.22 -10.14 7.69
C ASP A 73 27.08 -9.25 8.19
N VAL A 74 25.96 -9.21 7.46
CA VAL A 74 24.81 -8.32 7.71
C VAL A 74 23.54 -9.14 7.88
N TYR A 75 22.76 -8.85 8.90
CA TYR A 75 21.54 -9.59 9.20
C TYR A 75 20.31 -8.69 9.24
N SER A 76 19.21 -9.20 8.66
CA SER A 76 17.88 -8.61 8.81
C SER A 76 16.93 -9.56 9.55
N PRO A 77 16.31 -9.15 10.66
CA PRO A 77 15.18 -9.86 11.25
C PRO A 77 13.89 -9.61 10.44
N SER A 78 12.76 -10.09 10.97
CA SER A 78 11.42 -9.76 10.48
C SER A 78 10.76 -8.74 11.41
N ILE A 79 10.71 -7.47 10.98
CA ILE A 79 10.03 -6.38 11.72
C ILE A 79 8.92 -5.83 10.83
N TRP A 80 7.67 -6.11 11.20
CA TRP A 80 6.46 -5.70 10.48
C TRP A 80 5.48 -4.98 11.41
N ALA A 81 5.99 -3.98 12.14
CA ALA A 81 5.26 -3.21 13.13
C ALA A 81 3.98 -2.59 12.53
N GLY A 82 2.83 -2.92 13.11
CA GLY A 82 1.51 -2.47 12.65
C GLY A 82 0.89 -3.31 11.53
N TRP A 83 1.62 -4.23 10.91
CA TRP A 83 1.07 -5.10 9.88
C TRP A 83 0.90 -6.54 10.37
N TYR A 84 1.99 -7.31 10.41
CA TYR A 84 1.93 -8.69 10.90
C TYR A 84 2.14 -8.78 12.42
N ARG A 85 2.78 -7.80 13.06
CA ARG A 85 3.10 -7.80 14.50
C ARG A 85 2.95 -6.41 15.11
N GLY A 86 2.59 -6.36 16.40
CA GLY A 86 2.50 -5.12 17.18
C GLY A 86 1.64 -4.01 16.55
N VAL A 87 1.93 -2.78 16.95
CA VAL A 87 1.42 -1.54 16.32
C VAL A 87 2.57 -0.81 15.65
N TYR A 88 2.31 0.03 14.64
CA TYR A 88 3.41 0.69 13.89
C TYR A 88 4.23 1.64 14.78
N THR A 89 3.68 2.08 15.91
CA THR A 89 4.35 2.93 16.89
C THR A 89 5.52 2.23 17.60
N ASP A 90 5.55 0.89 17.57
CA ASP A 90 6.61 0.10 18.21
C ASP A 90 7.89 0.00 17.35
N TYR A 91 7.83 0.49 16.10
CA TYR A 91 8.89 0.31 15.10
C TYR A 91 10.30 0.67 15.60
N GLN A 92 10.47 1.83 16.24
CA GLN A 92 11.77 2.28 16.72
C GLN A 92 12.30 1.36 17.82
N GLN A 93 11.45 0.98 18.79
CA GLN A 93 11.81 0.08 19.88
C GLN A 93 12.17 -1.31 19.35
N MET A 94 11.31 -1.90 18.51
CA MET A 94 11.56 -3.22 17.90
C MET A 94 12.88 -3.23 17.12
N SER A 95 13.15 -2.16 16.37
CA SER A 95 14.40 -2.03 15.60
C SER A 95 15.62 -1.94 16.50
N LYS A 96 15.51 -1.24 17.63
CA LYS A 96 16.61 -1.11 18.60
C LYS A 96 16.90 -2.44 19.30
N GLU A 97 15.86 -3.17 19.71
CA GLU A 97 16.02 -4.48 20.35
C GLU A 97 16.65 -5.50 19.38
N GLU A 98 16.30 -5.46 18.10
CA GLU A 98 16.88 -6.37 17.10
C GLU A 98 18.30 -5.99 16.68
N MET A 99 18.62 -4.69 16.58
CA MET A 99 19.96 -4.28 16.17
C MET A 99 21.02 -4.64 17.21
N GLU A 100 20.67 -4.67 18.49
CA GLU A 100 21.56 -5.07 19.59
C GLU A 100 21.93 -6.57 19.56
N LYS A 101 21.19 -7.40 18.80
CA LYS A 101 21.43 -8.85 18.69
C LYS A 101 22.51 -9.21 17.66
N VAL A 102 22.88 -8.29 16.77
CA VAL A 102 23.76 -8.57 15.63
C VAL A 102 24.79 -7.48 15.42
N LYS A 103 25.95 -7.85 14.84
CA LYS A 103 27.04 -6.90 14.61
C LYS A 103 26.69 -5.83 13.59
N HIS A 104 26.03 -6.21 12.49
CA HIS A 104 25.60 -5.31 11.43
C HIS A 104 24.13 -5.58 11.12
N PHE A 105 23.27 -4.68 11.61
CA PHE A 105 21.84 -4.70 11.39
C PHE A 105 21.51 -3.97 10.09
N LEU A 106 20.59 -4.50 9.29
CA LEU A 106 19.93 -3.83 8.18
C LEU A 106 18.48 -4.30 8.16
N HIS A 107 17.51 -3.39 8.13
CA HIS A 107 16.10 -3.79 8.14
C HIS A 107 15.54 -3.90 6.72
N VAL A 108 15.43 -5.12 6.18
CA VAL A 108 14.74 -5.34 4.90
C VAL A 108 13.36 -5.96 5.10
N GLU A 109 12.39 -5.37 4.40
CA GLU A 109 10.96 -5.63 4.43
C GLU A 109 10.20 -5.11 5.66
N TRP A 110 9.37 -4.11 5.39
CA TRP A 110 8.31 -3.57 6.25
C TRP A 110 7.25 -2.93 5.35
N GLY A 111 6.12 -2.51 5.94
CA GLY A 111 4.98 -1.94 5.22
C GLY A 111 3.69 -2.68 5.48
N GLY A 112 2.72 -2.55 4.57
CA GLY A 112 1.38 -3.14 4.72
C GLY A 112 0.58 -3.01 3.44
N ASP A 113 -0.40 -3.90 3.25
CA ASP A 113 -1.17 -3.93 2.00
C ASP A 113 -2.18 -2.77 1.98
N SER A 114 -2.33 -2.14 0.81
CA SER A 114 -3.39 -1.18 0.53
C SER A 114 -4.07 -1.47 -0.80
N HIS A 115 -5.39 -1.51 -0.78
CA HIS A 115 -6.18 -1.62 -1.99
C HIS A 115 -6.32 -0.23 -2.63
N ALA A 116 -5.65 -0.03 -3.77
CA ALA A 116 -5.58 1.26 -4.44
C ALA A 116 -6.97 1.89 -4.67
N GLY A 117 -7.14 3.14 -4.24
CA GLY A 117 -8.39 3.90 -4.27
C GLY A 117 -9.40 3.53 -3.17
N ARG A 118 -9.01 2.70 -2.18
CA ARG A 118 -9.81 2.47 -0.97
C ARG A 118 -9.32 3.37 0.14
N HIS A 119 -10.22 4.17 0.69
CA HIS A 119 -9.92 5.14 1.74
C HIS A 119 -10.84 4.94 2.95
N ALA A 120 -10.50 5.57 4.06
CA ALA A 120 -11.28 5.54 5.29
C ALA A 120 -11.21 6.88 6.01
N GLU A 121 -12.35 7.33 6.55
CA GLU A 121 -12.44 8.54 7.40
C GLU A 121 -11.78 8.35 8.78
N ALA A 122 -11.77 7.12 9.29
CA ALA A 122 -11.10 6.77 10.52
C ALA A 122 -10.30 5.48 10.33
N THR A 123 -9.03 5.51 10.74
CA THR A 123 -8.15 4.33 10.73
C THR A 123 -8.11 3.74 12.13
N ALA A 124 -8.56 2.50 12.29
CA ALA A 124 -8.38 1.76 13.54
C ALA A 124 -7.03 1.01 13.53
N PRO A 125 -6.39 0.82 14.69
CA PRO A 125 -5.27 -0.12 14.80
C PRO A 125 -5.70 -1.51 14.33
N ILE A 126 -4.86 -2.15 13.49
CA ILE A 126 -5.11 -3.53 13.00
C ILE A 126 -5.07 -4.53 14.17
N ARG A 127 -4.31 -4.22 15.23
CA ARG A 127 -4.20 -5.02 16.46
C ARG A 127 -4.30 -4.12 17.69
N LYS A 128 -4.75 -4.71 18.80
CA LYS A 128 -4.70 -4.08 20.13
C LYS A 128 -3.34 -4.34 20.78
N GLU A 129 -2.93 -3.44 21.65
CA GLU A 129 -1.76 -3.59 22.51
C GLU A 129 -1.84 -4.91 23.31
N GLY A 130 -0.78 -5.73 23.25
CA GLY A 130 -0.71 -7.02 23.95
C GLY A 130 -1.27 -8.25 23.22
N GLU A 131 -1.75 -8.16 21.96
CA GLU A 131 -2.08 -9.35 21.17
C GLU A 131 -0.83 -10.19 20.83
N SER A 132 -0.86 -11.51 21.07
CA SER A 132 0.31 -12.38 20.87
C SER A 132 0.74 -12.52 19.39
N ASP A 133 2.05 -12.57 19.18
CA ASP A 133 2.71 -12.62 17.87
C ASP A 133 2.58 -13.97 17.13
N GLY A 134 2.21 -15.04 17.83
CA GLY A 134 2.25 -16.42 17.32
C GLY A 134 1.29 -16.69 16.14
N ASP A 135 0.15 -15.99 16.09
CA ASP A 135 -0.88 -16.26 15.07
C ASP A 135 -0.52 -15.76 13.66
N ALA A 136 0.34 -14.74 13.54
CA ALA A 136 0.62 -14.09 12.25
C ALA A 136 1.81 -14.69 11.50
N ALA A 137 2.76 -15.30 12.20
CA ALA A 137 3.92 -15.96 11.58
C ALA A 137 3.51 -17.20 10.75
N LEU A 138 2.42 -17.88 11.14
CA LEU A 138 1.90 -19.08 10.46
C LEU A 138 0.65 -18.81 9.61
N ASN A 139 -0.19 -17.82 9.95
CA ASN A 139 -1.42 -17.50 9.20
C ASN A 139 -1.32 -16.24 8.32
N GLY A 140 -0.17 -15.55 8.30
CA GLY A 140 0.14 -14.44 7.41
C GLY A 140 -0.96 -13.37 7.31
N SER A 141 -1.31 -13.01 6.07
CA SER A 141 -2.30 -11.97 5.72
C SER A 141 -3.73 -12.26 6.15
N ALA A 142 -4.08 -13.50 6.54
CA ALA A 142 -5.45 -13.88 6.85
C ALA A 142 -6.02 -13.17 8.10
N LEU A 143 -5.19 -12.92 9.12
CA LEU A 143 -5.60 -12.16 10.31
C LEU A 143 -5.80 -10.68 9.97
N VAL A 144 -4.90 -10.12 9.16
CA VAL A 144 -4.94 -8.73 8.73
C VAL A 144 -6.11 -8.47 7.77
N LEU A 145 -6.46 -9.42 6.91
CA LEU A 145 -7.65 -9.40 6.05
C LEU A 145 -8.95 -9.30 6.88
N LYS A 146 -8.98 -9.92 8.06
CA LYS A 146 -10.17 -9.91 8.94
C LYS A 146 -10.29 -8.62 9.75
N LYS A 147 -9.17 -8.03 10.20
CA LYS A 147 -9.16 -6.89 11.13
C LYS A 147 -8.91 -5.53 10.44
N GLY A 148 -8.05 -5.49 9.43
CA GLY A 148 -7.74 -4.29 8.68
C GLY A 148 -8.72 -4.03 7.54
N ASP A 149 -8.92 -2.77 7.18
CA ASP A 149 -9.72 -2.35 6.02
C ASP A 149 -8.93 -2.39 4.70
N TRP A 150 -7.60 -2.46 4.78
CA TRP A 150 -6.65 -2.36 3.66
C TRP A 150 -6.82 -1.03 2.90
N SER A 151 -7.16 0.04 3.61
CA SER A 151 -7.26 1.38 3.05
C SER A 151 -5.87 1.99 2.86
N GLU A 152 -5.77 2.89 1.88
CA GLU A 152 -4.62 3.78 1.74
C GLU A 152 -4.46 4.70 2.96
N SER A 153 -5.57 5.07 3.62
CA SER A 153 -5.55 5.88 4.85
C SER A 153 -4.66 5.26 5.93
N TYR A 154 -4.71 3.94 6.11
CA TYR A 154 -3.90 3.25 7.10
C TYR A 154 -2.42 3.20 6.70
N ILE A 155 -2.12 2.75 5.48
CA ILE A 155 -0.72 2.53 5.06
C ILE A 155 0.06 3.85 4.98
N VAL A 156 -0.61 4.94 4.58
CA VAL A 156 -0.03 6.28 4.54
C VAL A 156 0.45 6.71 5.93
N LYS A 157 -0.37 6.52 6.97
CA LYS A 157 -0.01 6.81 8.36
C LYS A 157 1.07 5.87 8.91
N LEU A 158 1.04 4.59 8.54
CA LEU A 158 2.09 3.63 8.91
C LEU A 158 3.44 4.06 8.32
N ILE A 159 3.49 4.40 7.03
CA ILE A 159 4.71 4.83 6.35
C ILE A 159 5.22 6.15 6.92
N ASP A 160 4.35 7.15 7.08
CA ASP A 160 4.66 8.44 7.68
C ASP A 160 5.33 8.27 9.05
N TRP A 161 4.77 7.42 9.90
CA TRP A 161 5.36 7.08 11.19
C TRP A 161 6.76 6.48 11.05
N HIS A 162 6.94 5.47 10.21
CA HIS A 162 8.25 4.82 10.04
C HIS A 162 9.31 5.82 9.54
N LEU A 163 8.96 6.67 8.58
CA LEU A 163 9.88 7.64 8.00
C LEU A 163 10.30 8.72 9.00
N LYS A 164 9.37 9.27 9.80
CA LYS A 164 9.74 10.26 10.82
C LYS A 164 10.53 9.66 11.97
N GLU A 165 10.28 8.40 12.34
CA GLU A 165 11.09 7.72 13.36
C GLU A 165 12.53 7.48 12.90
N GLN A 166 12.74 7.15 11.61
CA GLN A 166 14.08 6.95 11.05
C GLN A 166 14.98 8.18 11.18
N GLU A 167 14.42 9.40 11.15
CA GLU A 167 15.19 10.63 11.41
C GLU A 167 15.77 10.68 12.84
N ASN A 168 15.18 9.96 13.81
CA ASN A 168 15.64 9.87 15.20
C ASN A 168 16.43 8.58 15.49
N MET A 169 16.87 7.85 14.47
CA MET A 169 17.60 6.59 14.61
C MET A 169 19.02 6.73 14.02
N PRO A 170 19.92 7.54 14.62
CA PRO A 170 21.26 7.76 14.07
C PRO A 170 22.15 6.50 14.04
N TRP A 171 21.72 5.42 14.70
CA TRP A 171 22.36 4.11 14.71
C TRP A 171 21.82 3.16 13.63
N LEU A 172 20.73 3.51 12.94
CA LEU A 172 20.14 2.70 11.88
C LEU A 172 21.00 2.80 10.62
N THR A 173 21.38 1.65 10.06
CA THR A 173 22.08 1.60 8.77
C THR A 173 21.15 2.04 7.62
N SER A 174 20.02 1.34 7.46
CA SER A 174 18.96 1.65 6.52
C SER A 174 17.74 0.75 6.78
N ALA A 175 16.63 1.05 6.12
CA ALA A 175 15.47 0.17 6.03
C ALA A 175 14.91 0.13 4.59
N ALA A 176 14.50 -1.05 4.11
CA ALA A 176 13.93 -1.23 2.78
C ALA A 176 12.46 -1.65 2.85
N TYR A 177 11.57 -0.79 2.36
CA TYR A 177 10.14 -1.06 2.26
C TYR A 177 9.85 -2.22 1.30
N TRP A 178 8.86 -3.05 1.63
CA TRP A 178 8.46 -4.16 0.77
C TRP A 178 7.02 -4.02 0.26
N PRO A 179 6.81 -3.99 -1.06
CA PRO A 179 7.74 -3.71 -2.17
C PRO A 179 7.52 -2.29 -2.73
N PHE A 180 8.28 -1.91 -3.77
CA PHE A 180 7.97 -0.69 -4.51
C PHE A 180 6.63 -0.78 -5.27
N LYS A 181 6.40 -1.89 -5.97
CA LYS A 181 5.26 -2.08 -6.87
C LYS A 181 4.47 -3.33 -6.53
N ASP A 182 3.14 -3.26 -6.63
CA ASP A 182 2.27 -4.43 -6.49
C ASP A 182 2.70 -5.55 -7.46
N PHE A 183 2.71 -6.80 -6.96
CA PHE A 183 3.15 -7.96 -7.73
C PHE A 183 2.30 -9.19 -7.44
N SER A 184 2.22 -10.10 -8.41
CA SER A 184 1.39 -11.29 -8.27
C SER A 184 2.04 -12.31 -7.35
N THR A 185 1.22 -13.02 -6.58
CA THR A 185 1.64 -14.12 -5.72
C THR A 185 0.57 -15.23 -5.74
N PRO A 186 0.97 -16.51 -5.91
CA PRO A 186 0.01 -17.61 -6.02
C PRO A 186 -0.67 -17.94 -4.68
N VAL A 187 -0.10 -17.52 -3.55
CA VAL A 187 -0.58 -17.90 -2.21
C VAL A 187 -1.61 -16.94 -1.61
N ARG A 188 -2.12 -15.97 -2.39
CA ARG A 188 -3.10 -14.96 -1.92
C ARG A 188 -4.36 -14.88 -2.80
N PRO A 189 -5.10 -15.98 -2.99
CA PRO A 189 -6.28 -16.01 -3.87
C PRO A 189 -7.38 -15.04 -3.41
N ASP A 190 -7.48 -14.77 -2.11
CA ASP A 190 -8.59 -14.01 -1.50
C ASP A 190 -8.26 -12.53 -1.22
N ASN A 191 -7.12 -12.04 -1.67
CA ASN A 191 -6.76 -10.63 -1.53
C ASN A 191 -7.77 -9.72 -2.29
N PRO A 192 -7.90 -8.42 -1.91
CA PRO A 192 -8.83 -7.49 -2.55
C PRO A 192 -8.72 -7.45 -4.07
N VAL A 193 -7.49 -7.50 -4.60
CA VAL A 193 -7.19 -7.98 -5.94
C VAL A 193 -6.68 -9.42 -5.81
N PRO A 194 -7.41 -10.43 -6.32
CA PRO A 194 -7.00 -11.82 -6.21
C PRO A 194 -5.58 -12.08 -6.74
N TYR A 195 -4.81 -12.90 -6.02
CA TYR A 195 -3.44 -13.30 -6.37
C TYR A 195 -2.43 -12.16 -6.46
N MET A 196 -2.67 -11.05 -5.75
CA MET A 196 -1.79 -9.89 -5.72
C MET A 196 -1.30 -9.59 -4.31
N ASN A 197 0.00 -9.39 -4.13
CA ASN A 197 0.53 -8.66 -2.99
C ASN A 197 0.37 -7.16 -3.27
N GLN A 198 -0.39 -6.47 -2.41
CA GLN A 198 -0.86 -5.11 -2.63
C GLN A 198 -0.15 -4.10 -1.70
N LYS A 199 1.02 -4.47 -1.17
CA LYS A 199 1.84 -3.56 -0.34
C LYS A 199 2.55 -2.48 -1.15
N GLY A 200 2.60 -2.58 -2.47
CA GLY A 200 3.32 -1.63 -3.29
C GLY A 200 2.82 -0.21 -3.08
N VAL A 201 3.72 0.76 -3.13
CA VAL A 201 3.36 2.19 -3.20
C VAL A 201 2.98 2.62 -4.61
N VAL A 202 3.12 1.71 -5.56
CA VAL A 202 2.70 1.83 -6.95
C VAL A 202 1.89 0.59 -7.30
N GLU A 203 0.77 0.75 -8.00
CA GLU A 203 0.01 -0.34 -8.60
C GLU A 203 0.84 -1.09 -9.65
N ARG A 204 0.40 -2.30 -10.02
CA ARG A 204 1.16 -3.18 -10.93
C ARG A 204 1.46 -2.53 -12.29
N ASP A 205 0.59 -1.64 -12.75
CA ASP A 205 0.66 -0.91 -14.03
C ASP A 205 1.37 0.44 -13.98
N PHE A 206 2.07 0.74 -12.88
CA PHE A 206 2.79 1.99 -12.62
C PHE A 206 1.94 3.18 -12.13
N THR A 207 0.63 3.01 -11.93
CA THR A 207 -0.19 4.04 -11.26
C THR A 207 0.31 4.24 -9.82
N LYS A 208 0.65 5.48 -9.46
CA LYS A 208 1.16 5.80 -8.11
C LYS A 208 0.00 5.79 -7.13
N LYS A 209 0.18 5.11 -6.00
CA LYS A 209 -0.73 5.19 -4.85
C LYS A 209 -0.43 6.43 -4.02
N GLU A 210 -1.31 6.79 -3.11
CA GLU A 210 -1.13 7.93 -2.19
C GLU A 210 0.16 7.78 -1.36
N SER A 211 0.49 6.53 -0.97
CA SER A 211 1.72 6.19 -0.24
C SER A 211 3.02 6.51 -0.98
N TYR A 212 3.01 6.62 -2.31
CA TYR A 212 4.21 7.03 -3.07
C TYR A 212 4.65 8.43 -2.65
N TYR A 213 3.69 9.34 -2.48
CA TYR A 213 3.93 10.74 -2.18
C TYR A 213 4.38 10.96 -0.74
N VAL A 214 4.05 10.03 0.16
CA VAL A 214 4.61 10.00 1.52
C VAL A 214 6.13 9.84 1.45
N PHE A 215 6.63 8.79 0.78
CA PHE A 215 8.07 8.62 0.56
C PHE A 215 8.71 9.82 -0.14
N GLN A 216 8.09 10.31 -1.22
CA GLN A 216 8.63 11.45 -1.97
C GLN A 216 8.79 12.71 -1.09
N SER A 217 7.83 12.96 -0.20
CA SER A 217 7.82 14.13 0.69
C SER A 217 8.89 14.09 1.80
N TYR A 218 9.45 12.92 2.10
CA TYR A 218 10.55 12.74 3.06
C TYR A 218 11.92 12.60 2.38
N TRP A 219 11.98 11.95 1.22
CA TRP A 219 13.26 11.49 0.63
C TRP A 219 13.77 12.33 -0.56
N THR A 220 13.02 13.32 -1.03
CA THR A 220 13.43 14.12 -2.19
C THR A 220 13.61 15.59 -1.84
N GLU A 221 14.56 16.24 -2.52
CA GLU A 221 14.78 17.69 -2.42
C GLU A 221 13.99 18.49 -3.47
N MET A 222 13.60 17.85 -4.57
CA MET A 222 12.79 18.49 -5.62
C MET A 222 11.44 18.91 -5.03
N PRO A 223 11.09 20.21 -5.01
CA PRO A 223 9.88 20.68 -4.33
C PRO A 223 8.60 20.01 -4.86
N MET A 224 7.77 19.50 -3.96
CA MET A 224 6.49 18.87 -4.26
C MET A 224 5.44 19.15 -3.17
N VAL A 225 4.17 19.12 -3.56
CA VAL A 225 2.99 19.22 -2.68
C VAL A 225 1.98 18.19 -3.17
N HIS A 226 1.41 17.40 -2.26
CA HIS A 226 0.40 16.39 -2.59
C HIS A 226 -0.65 16.31 -1.49
N ILE A 227 -1.91 16.66 -1.80
CA ILE A 227 -3.04 16.47 -0.90
C ILE A 227 -3.41 14.99 -0.92
N TYR A 228 -3.51 14.36 0.25
CA TYR A 228 -4.02 12.99 0.34
C TYR A 228 -5.48 12.92 -0.14
N GLY A 229 -5.77 12.02 -1.09
CA GLY A 229 -7.13 11.70 -1.52
C GLY A 229 -7.46 11.97 -2.99
N HIS A 230 -6.48 12.01 -3.89
CA HIS A 230 -6.70 12.07 -5.34
C HIS A 230 -7.53 10.88 -5.84
N GLY A 231 -7.37 9.72 -5.20
CA GLY A 231 -8.18 8.51 -5.45
C GLY A 231 -9.51 8.46 -4.69
N TRP A 232 -9.86 9.47 -3.89
CA TRP A 232 -10.97 9.46 -2.93
C TRP A 232 -12.14 10.37 -3.35
N PRO A 233 -13.03 9.91 -4.26
CA PRO A 233 -14.04 10.79 -4.87
C PRO A 233 -15.18 11.18 -3.94
N VAL A 234 -15.39 10.46 -2.83
CA VAL A 234 -16.50 10.70 -1.90
C VAL A 234 -16.03 10.50 -0.46
N ARG A 235 -15.95 11.61 0.28
CA ARG A 235 -15.77 11.66 1.74
C ARG A 235 -17.11 11.61 2.46
N TRP A 236 -17.11 11.31 3.75
CA TRP A 236 -18.36 11.17 4.50
C TRP A 236 -18.22 11.51 5.98
N GLY A 237 -19.35 11.79 6.61
CA GLY A 237 -19.41 12.11 8.03
C GLY A 237 -20.71 12.79 8.39
N ASP A 238 -20.79 13.28 9.63
CA ASP A 238 -21.93 14.09 10.03
C ASP A 238 -21.84 15.50 9.44
N ALA A 239 -22.98 16.18 9.38
CA ALA A 239 -22.99 17.60 9.05
C ALA A 239 -22.19 18.37 10.11
N ASP A 240 -21.42 19.37 9.67
CA ASP A 240 -20.56 20.20 10.51
C ASP A 240 -19.41 19.49 11.25
N GLU A 241 -19.24 18.17 11.05
CA GLU A 241 -18.10 17.42 11.55
C GLU A 241 -16.81 17.95 10.89
N GLU A 242 -15.80 18.22 11.70
CA GLU A 242 -14.48 18.55 11.17
C GLU A 242 -13.80 17.28 10.65
N LYS A 243 -13.23 17.39 9.45
CA LYS A 243 -12.54 16.30 8.77
C LYS A 243 -11.07 16.60 8.64
N GLU A 244 -10.25 15.61 8.95
CA GLU A 244 -8.81 15.67 8.80
C GLU A 244 -8.46 15.71 7.30
N VAL A 245 -7.61 16.67 6.92
CA VAL A 245 -6.97 16.79 5.61
C VAL A 245 -5.47 16.74 5.85
N LEU A 246 -4.80 15.83 5.13
CA LEU A 246 -3.36 15.64 5.18
C LEU A 246 -2.73 16.13 3.88
N VAL A 247 -1.59 16.82 3.99
CA VAL A 247 -0.78 17.22 2.84
C VAL A 247 0.62 16.68 3.01
N TYR A 248 1.07 15.84 2.08
CA TYR A 248 2.45 15.35 2.03
C TYR A 248 3.28 16.28 1.13
N SER A 249 4.27 16.94 1.72
CA SER A 249 5.13 17.91 1.04
C SER A 249 6.51 17.97 1.68
N ASN A 250 7.53 18.27 0.88
CA ASN A 250 8.87 18.63 1.36
C ASN A 250 9.07 20.16 1.46
N CYS A 251 8.03 20.96 1.22
CA CYS A 251 8.12 22.41 1.33
C CYS A 251 8.13 22.86 2.81
N PRO A 252 8.85 23.95 3.17
CA PRO A 252 8.93 24.42 4.56
C PRO A 252 7.58 24.83 5.17
N SER A 253 6.63 25.25 4.34
CA SER A 253 5.29 25.64 4.78
C SER A 253 4.29 25.54 3.63
N VAL A 254 3.06 25.19 3.98
CA VAL A 254 1.94 25.01 3.04
C VAL A 254 0.72 25.74 3.60
N GLU A 255 -0.03 26.39 2.72
CA GLU A 255 -1.37 26.93 3.00
C GLU A 255 -2.42 26.04 2.35
N LEU A 256 -3.45 25.67 3.12
CA LEU A 256 -4.59 24.93 2.62
C LEU A 256 -5.78 25.87 2.37
N PHE A 257 -6.48 25.66 1.27
CA PHE A 257 -7.74 26.33 0.93
C PHE A 257 -8.84 25.28 0.77
N VAL A 258 -9.99 25.54 1.38
CA VAL A 258 -11.21 24.74 1.24
C VAL A 258 -12.25 25.63 0.57
N ASN A 259 -12.72 25.26 -0.62
CA ASN A 259 -13.69 26.04 -1.40
C ASN A 259 -13.26 27.51 -1.57
N GLY A 260 -11.97 27.73 -1.83
CA GLY A 260 -11.36 29.06 -1.98
C GLY A 260 -11.07 29.80 -0.67
N GLN A 261 -11.48 29.28 0.49
CA GLN A 261 -11.23 29.90 1.80
C GLN A 261 -9.97 29.33 2.45
N SER A 262 -9.02 30.20 2.81
CA SER A 262 -7.81 29.80 3.52
C SER A 262 -8.14 29.17 4.88
N GLN A 263 -7.44 28.08 5.18
CA GLN A 263 -7.42 27.39 6.46
C GLN A 263 -6.13 27.68 7.25
N GLY A 264 -5.36 28.66 6.79
CA GLY A 264 -4.10 29.08 7.39
C GLY A 264 -2.88 28.27 6.95
N ILE A 265 -1.71 28.86 7.18
CA ILE A 265 -0.40 28.30 6.85
C ILE A 265 0.06 27.36 7.98
N ARG A 266 0.55 26.17 7.62
CA ARG A 266 1.27 25.25 8.52
C ARG A 266 2.74 25.19 8.11
N LYS A 267 3.62 25.06 9.10
CA LYS A 267 5.05 24.81 8.89
C LYS A 267 5.32 23.32 8.95
N ARG A 268 6.17 22.83 8.06
CA ARG A 268 6.60 21.43 8.03
C ARG A 268 7.55 21.16 9.20
N ASN A 269 7.25 20.12 9.96
CA ASN A 269 8.09 19.53 10.98
C ASN A 269 7.84 18.01 10.97
N SER A 270 8.80 17.22 10.47
CA SER A 270 8.68 15.76 10.35
C SER A 270 8.21 15.08 11.64
N GLN A 271 8.57 15.64 12.80
CA GLN A 271 8.28 15.08 14.12
C GLN A 271 6.87 15.42 14.62
N ASP A 272 6.18 16.39 14.01
CA ASP A 272 4.78 16.72 14.29
C ASP A 272 3.85 15.78 13.49
N PHE A 273 3.81 14.51 13.88
CA PHE A 273 2.99 13.49 13.22
C PHE A 273 1.47 13.72 13.41
N PRO A 274 0.62 13.42 12.41
CA PRO A 274 0.94 12.98 11.04
C PRO A 274 1.19 14.15 10.07
N ALA A 275 1.63 13.78 8.86
CA ALA A 275 1.90 14.63 7.70
C ALA A 275 2.92 15.75 7.99
N ALA A 276 3.88 15.48 8.87
CA ALA A 276 4.89 16.46 9.27
C ALA A 276 4.31 17.83 9.68
N GLY A 277 3.18 17.86 10.39
CA GLY A 277 2.49 19.09 10.82
C GLY A 277 1.60 19.73 9.77
N LEU A 278 1.64 19.25 8.52
CA LEU A 278 0.85 19.76 7.39
C LEU A 278 -0.53 19.06 7.36
N ARG A 279 -1.29 19.28 8.43
CA ARG A 279 -2.65 18.76 8.60
C ARG A 279 -3.62 19.84 9.09
N TRP A 280 -4.87 19.71 8.69
CA TRP A 280 -5.95 20.59 9.07
C TRP A 280 -7.20 19.79 9.39
N ASN A 281 -7.97 20.26 10.36
CA ASN A 281 -9.34 19.81 10.59
C ASN A 281 -10.26 20.88 9.99
N VAL A 282 -11.07 20.49 9.01
CA VAL A 282 -11.87 21.43 8.22
C VAL A 282 -13.31 20.98 8.13
N LYS A 283 -14.24 21.92 8.07
CA LYS A 283 -15.64 21.62 7.76
C LYS A 283 -15.83 21.49 6.27
N LEU A 284 -16.53 20.46 5.85
CA LEU A 284 -16.84 20.20 4.44
C LEU A 284 -18.32 20.47 4.17
N ALA A 285 -18.62 21.15 3.08
CA ALA A 285 -20.00 21.39 2.66
C ALA A 285 -20.60 20.09 2.13
N LYS A 286 -21.87 19.79 2.44
CA LYS A 286 -22.58 18.68 1.81
C LYS A 286 -22.55 18.86 0.28
N GLY A 287 -22.16 17.83 -0.46
CA GLY A 287 -21.99 17.90 -1.91
C GLY A 287 -20.54 18.17 -2.30
N GLN A 288 -20.33 18.87 -3.43
CA GLN A 288 -18.98 19.07 -3.98
C GLN A 288 -18.13 20.01 -3.12
N ASN A 289 -16.86 19.65 -2.93
CA ASN A 289 -15.83 20.46 -2.31
C ASN A 289 -14.55 20.44 -3.15
N THR A 290 -13.78 21.52 -3.07
CA THR A 290 -12.44 21.62 -3.66
C THR A 290 -11.43 21.92 -2.57
N LEU A 291 -10.35 21.14 -2.53
CA LEU A 291 -9.17 21.42 -1.71
C LEU A 291 -8.05 21.87 -2.62
N ARG A 292 -7.37 22.94 -2.22
CA ARG A 292 -6.15 23.43 -2.87
C ARG A 292 -5.08 23.67 -1.83
N ALA A 293 -3.89 23.11 -2.03
CA ALA A 293 -2.74 23.28 -1.16
C ALA A 293 -1.63 23.99 -1.93
N VAL A 294 -1.04 25.02 -1.33
CA VAL A 294 -0.04 25.88 -1.99
C VAL A 294 1.20 25.98 -1.12
N ALA A 295 2.38 25.77 -1.70
CA ALA A 295 3.63 26.06 -1.00
C ALA A 295 3.73 27.56 -0.72
N ALA A 296 3.86 27.95 0.56
CA ALA A 296 3.83 29.36 0.94
C ALA A 296 5.00 30.13 0.29
N GLY A 297 4.70 31.29 -0.31
CA GLY A 297 5.68 32.10 -1.03
C GLY A 297 6.05 31.58 -2.44
N LYS A 298 5.42 30.50 -2.92
CA LYS A 298 5.62 29.92 -4.26
C LYS A 298 4.29 29.45 -4.87
N GLU A 299 3.46 30.38 -5.32
CA GLU A 299 2.10 30.07 -5.82
C GLU A 299 2.03 29.05 -6.97
N ALA A 300 3.08 28.96 -7.78
CA ALA A 300 3.17 28.01 -8.89
C ALA A 300 3.34 26.54 -8.44
N LEU A 301 3.68 26.30 -7.16
CA LEU A 301 3.77 24.97 -6.58
C LEU A 301 2.52 24.71 -5.73
N ALA A 302 1.51 24.15 -6.38
CA ALA A 302 0.23 23.85 -5.77
C ALA A 302 -0.29 22.48 -6.23
N ASP A 303 -1.19 21.92 -5.42
CA ASP A 303 -1.97 20.73 -5.73
C ASP A 303 -3.44 21.01 -5.45
N GLU A 304 -4.33 20.37 -6.22
CA GLU A 304 -5.77 20.57 -6.13
C GLU A 304 -6.53 19.28 -6.42
N LEU A 305 -7.58 19.02 -5.64
CA LEU A 305 -8.50 17.91 -5.89
C LEU A 305 -9.93 18.31 -5.54
N SER A 306 -10.90 17.63 -6.15
CA SER A 306 -12.33 17.81 -5.89
C SER A 306 -13.00 16.48 -5.56
N PHE A 307 -13.92 16.51 -4.60
CA PHE A 307 -14.65 15.33 -4.15
C PHE A 307 -16.02 15.73 -3.58
N GLU A 308 -16.89 14.74 -3.44
CA GLU A 308 -18.19 14.92 -2.80
C GLU A 308 -18.13 14.58 -1.30
N TYR A 309 -18.83 15.35 -0.46
CA TYR A 309 -19.04 15.03 0.96
C TYR A 309 -20.47 14.53 1.18
N GLN A 310 -20.60 13.25 1.52
CA GLN A 310 -21.88 12.60 1.78
C GLN A 310 -22.19 12.58 3.28
N THR A 311 -23.28 13.25 3.68
CA THR A 311 -23.80 13.20 5.06
C THR A 311 -24.86 12.13 5.29
N ALA A 312 -25.46 11.61 4.21
CA ALA A 312 -26.43 10.52 4.30
C ALA A 312 -25.74 9.23 4.77
N LYS A 313 -26.25 8.65 5.85
CA LYS A 313 -25.89 7.29 6.29
C LYS A 313 -26.49 6.27 5.34
N TRP A 314 -25.85 5.12 5.23
CA TRP A 314 -26.26 4.03 4.35
C TRP A 314 -26.60 2.76 5.14
N GLY A 315 -27.50 1.97 4.57
CA GLY A 315 -27.78 0.61 4.99
C GLY A 315 -26.86 -0.42 4.33
N LYS A 316 -27.31 -1.68 4.35
CA LYS A 316 -26.65 -2.79 3.64
C LYS A 316 -26.77 -2.62 2.14
N GLU A 317 -25.79 -3.15 1.42
CA GLU A 317 -25.75 -3.20 -0.03
C GLU A 317 -27.00 -3.90 -0.58
N HIS A 318 -27.64 -3.29 -1.58
CA HIS A 318 -28.90 -3.78 -2.16
C HIS A 318 -28.84 -3.88 -3.69
N ALA A 319 -28.27 -2.86 -4.35
CA ALA A 319 -28.20 -2.78 -5.81
C ALA A 319 -26.92 -2.10 -6.30
N PHE A 320 -26.68 -2.14 -7.61
CA PHE A 320 -25.66 -1.34 -8.26
C PHE A 320 -26.28 -0.17 -9.03
N ARG A 321 -25.71 1.03 -8.86
CA ARG A 321 -25.76 2.10 -9.85
C ARG A 321 -24.57 1.91 -10.79
N VAL A 322 -24.83 1.59 -12.05
CA VAL A 322 -23.78 1.35 -13.05
C VAL A 322 -23.75 2.49 -14.05
N THR A 323 -22.56 3.01 -14.34
CA THR A 323 -22.33 4.04 -15.35
C THR A 323 -21.25 3.60 -16.33
N SER A 324 -21.28 4.17 -17.53
CA SER A 324 -20.26 4.00 -18.55
C SER A 324 -19.74 5.36 -18.98
N THR A 325 -18.43 5.50 -19.07
CA THR A 325 -17.78 6.74 -19.54
C THR A 325 -16.84 6.41 -20.69
N PRO A 326 -17.09 6.92 -21.91
CA PRO A 326 -16.17 6.78 -23.02
C PRO A 326 -14.79 7.33 -22.68
N LYS A 327 -13.76 6.63 -23.13
CA LYS A 327 -12.35 7.01 -23.10
C LYS A 327 -11.82 6.99 -24.54
N GLU A 328 -10.53 7.27 -24.70
CA GLU A 328 -9.86 7.24 -26.00
C GLU A 328 -9.77 5.82 -26.58
N ASP A 329 -9.49 5.71 -27.89
CA ASP A 329 -9.19 4.45 -28.60
C ASP A 329 -10.26 3.35 -28.50
N GLY A 330 -11.54 3.73 -28.48
CA GLY A 330 -12.65 2.77 -28.39
C GLY A 330 -12.67 2.02 -27.05
N ILE A 331 -12.16 2.66 -25.99
CA ILE A 331 -12.23 2.14 -24.63
C ILE A 331 -13.40 2.81 -23.91
N VAL A 332 -14.17 2.03 -23.16
CA VAL A 332 -15.21 2.52 -22.26
C VAL A 332 -14.86 2.09 -20.84
N GLU A 333 -14.90 3.00 -19.89
CA GLU A 333 -14.81 2.69 -18.46
C GLU A 333 -16.20 2.40 -17.91
N VAL A 334 -16.38 1.23 -17.31
CA VAL A 334 -17.59 0.86 -16.58
C VAL A 334 -17.32 1.00 -15.09
N GLU A 335 -18.20 1.72 -14.40
CA GLU A 335 -18.16 1.90 -12.96
C GLU A 335 -19.42 1.31 -12.33
N ALA A 336 -19.23 0.53 -11.27
CA ALA A 336 -20.28 -0.04 -10.46
C ALA A 336 -20.20 0.53 -9.04
N GLN A 337 -21.23 1.28 -8.65
CA GLN A 337 -21.39 1.83 -7.30
C GLN A 337 -22.47 1.05 -6.56
N LEU A 338 -22.09 0.42 -5.44
CA LEU A 338 -23.01 -0.23 -4.51
C LEU A 338 -23.82 0.84 -3.77
N VAL A 339 -25.13 0.61 -3.73
CA VAL A 339 -26.10 1.44 -3.02
C VAL A 339 -27.02 0.58 -2.15
N ASP A 340 -27.54 1.18 -1.09
CA ASP A 340 -28.54 0.55 -0.23
C ASP A 340 -29.96 0.60 -0.85
N SER A 341 -30.96 0.10 -0.11
CA SER A 341 -32.36 0.08 -0.56
C SER A 341 -32.98 1.47 -0.78
N ASN A 342 -32.35 2.53 -0.27
CA ASN A 342 -32.75 3.92 -0.46
C ASN A 342 -31.93 4.62 -1.56
N GLY A 343 -31.04 3.88 -2.23
CA GLY A 343 -30.16 4.43 -3.28
C GLY A 343 -28.99 5.25 -2.75
N ILE A 344 -28.67 5.17 -1.45
CA ILE A 344 -27.52 5.84 -0.84
C ILE A 344 -26.26 4.98 -1.01
N ARG A 345 -25.13 5.59 -1.37
CA ARG A 345 -23.86 4.87 -1.59
C ARG A 345 -23.36 4.23 -0.30
N CYS A 346 -22.98 2.96 -0.36
CA CYS A 346 -22.39 2.21 0.74
C CYS A 346 -20.87 2.43 0.78
N LEU A 347 -20.43 3.56 1.35
CA LEU A 347 -19.04 4.07 1.21
C LEU A 347 -17.99 3.30 2.03
N ASP A 348 -18.38 2.32 2.84
CA ASP A 348 -17.48 1.40 3.55
C ASP A 348 -17.53 -0.04 2.98
N SER A 349 -18.31 -0.26 1.92
CA SER A 349 -18.47 -1.59 1.36
C SER A 349 -17.18 -2.09 0.70
N ARG A 350 -16.87 -3.36 0.96
CA ARG A 350 -15.68 -4.10 0.50
C ARG A 350 -16.04 -5.43 -0.16
N VAL A 351 -17.31 -5.65 -0.51
CA VAL A 351 -17.76 -6.90 -1.12
C VAL A 351 -17.07 -7.13 -2.46
N PHE A 352 -16.86 -8.40 -2.83
CA PHE A 352 -16.34 -8.72 -4.15
C PHE A 352 -17.38 -8.42 -5.24
N VAL A 353 -16.99 -7.60 -6.20
CA VAL A 353 -17.72 -7.30 -7.44
C VAL A 353 -17.10 -8.12 -8.57
N SER A 354 -17.93 -8.71 -9.42
CA SER A 354 -17.54 -9.45 -10.61
C SER A 354 -18.14 -8.83 -11.87
N PHE A 355 -17.34 -8.67 -12.90
CA PHE A 355 -17.71 -8.19 -14.22
C PHE A 355 -17.66 -9.34 -15.23
N ASP A 356 -18.72 -9.49 -16.01
CA ASP A 356 -18.80 -10.37 -17.18
C ASP A 356 -19.22 -9.53 -18.41
N ILE A 357 -18.92 -9.99 -19.62
CA ILE A 357 -19.27 -9.30 -20.87
C ILE A 357 -19.80 -10.28 -21.91
N ALA A 358 -20.76 -9.83 -22.73
CA ALA A 358 -21.23 -10.53 -23.92
C ALA A 358 -21.42 -9.52 -25.06
N GLY A 359 -20.96 -9.86 -26.26
CA GLY A 359 -20.98 -8.98 -27.44
C GLY A 359 -19.62 -8.92 -28.12
N ASP A 360 -19.37 -7.84 -28.86
CA ASP A 360 -18.19 -7.69 -29.72
C ASP A 360 -16.90 -7.32 -28.96
N GLY A 361 -17.05 -6.72 -27.78
CA GLY A 361 -15.97 -6.14 -26.98
C GLY A 361 -15.36 -7.10 -25.95
N GLU A 362 -14.27 -6.66 -25.34
CA GLU A 362 -13.54 -7.43 -24.32
C GLU A 362 -13.26 -6.61 -23.06
N LEU A 363 -13.33 -7.25 -21.88
CA LEU A 363 -12.85 -6.63 -20.64
C LEU A 363 -11.32 -6.54 -20.66
N ILE A 364 -10.77 -5.36 -20.35
CA ILE A 364 -9.35 -5.18 -20.05
C ILE A 364 -9.11 -5.69 -18.61
N GLN A 365 -8.86 -6.99 -18.51
CA GLN A 365 -8.81 -7.74 -17.25
C GLN A 365 -7.45 -8.44 -17.05
N ASN A 366 -7.28 -9.14 -15.91
CA ASN A 366 -6.07 -9.87 -15.53
C ASN A 366 -4.80 -8.99 -15.43
N GLN A 367 -4.97 -7.69 -15.19
CA GLN A 367 -3.86 -6.75 -15.06
C GLN A 367 -3.24 -6.79 -13.65
N GLY A 368 -3.97 -7.32 -12.66
CA GLY A 368 -3.53 -7.32 -11.26
C GLY A 368 -3.61 -5.93 -10.61
N THR A 369 -4.51 -5.09 -11.10
CA THR A 369 -4.80 -3.74 -10.54
C THR A 369 -6.26 -3.64 -10.12
N ALA A 370 -6.59 -2.63 -9.32
CA ALA A 370 -7.96 -2.45 -8.82
C ALA A 370 -8.99 -2.13 -9.94
N THR A 371 -8.51 -1.62 -11.08
CA THR A 371 -9.33 -1.24 -12.26
C THR A 371 -9.17 -2.18 -13.46
N GLY A 372 -8.34 -3.22 -13.34
CA GLY A 372 -8.04 -4.18 -14.39
C GLY A 372 -8.29 -5.63 -13.96
N SER A 373 -9.27 -5.83 -13.08
CA SER A 373 -9.59 -7.12 -12.48
C SER A 373 -11.08 -7.44 -12.60
N ARG A 374 -11.40 -8.54 -13.28
CA ARG A 374 -12.80 -8.96 -13.48
C ARG A 374 -13.51 -9.33 -12.18
N LYS A 375 -12.77 -9.74 -11.15
CA LYS A 375 -13.26 -9.99 -9.79
C LYS A 375 -12.37 -9.18 -8.85
N VAL A 376 -12.95 -8.27 -8.09
CA VAL A 376 -12.22 -7.32 -7.24
C VAL A 376 -13.10 -6.93 -6.06
N GLN A 377 -12.53 -6.71 -4.88
CA GLN A 377 -13.31 -6.09 -3.80
C GLN A 377 -13.63 -4.64 -4.14
N ALA A 378 -14.79 -4.18 -3.69
CA ALA A 378 -15.12 -2.77 -3.77
C ALA A 378 -14.13 -1.90 -2.96
N ARG A 379 -13.91 -0.68 -3.44
CA ARG A 379 -13.17 0.39 -2.78
C ARG A 379 -14.13 1.53 -2.52
N ASN A 380 -14.54 1.68 -1.26
CA ASN A 380 -15.62 2.58 -0.84
C ASN A 380 -16.96 2.32 -1.57
N GLY A 381 -17.32 1.04 -1.70
CA GLY A 381 -18.53 0.62 -2.42
C GLY A 381 -18.46 0.73 -3.94
N ARG A 382 -17.31 1.09 -4.50
CA ARG A 382 -17.12 1.28 -5.94
C ARG A 382 -16.18 0.24 -6.52
N ALA A 383 -16.45 -0.22 -7.74
CA ALA A 383 -15.55 -1.05 -8.53
C ALA A 383 -15.57 -0.57 -9.98
N GLN A 384 -14.47 -0.75 -10.71
CA GLN A 384 -14.36 -0.30 -12.10
C GLN A 384 -13.63 -1.32 -12.96
N ILE A 385 -13.96 -1.31 -14.25
CA ILE A 385 -13.21 -2.03 -15.28
C ILE A 385 -13.28 -1.29 -16.61
N ARG A 386 -12.25 -1.43 -17.44
CA ARG A 386 -12.25 -0.91 -18.80
C ARG A 386 -12.67 -2.00 -19.80
N VAL A 387 -13.36 -1.58 -20.85
CA VAL A 387 -13.82 -2.42 -21.96
C VAL A 387 -13.27 -1.88 -23.25
N ARG A 388 -12.65 -2.73 -24.08
CA ARG A 388 -12.33 -2.39 -25.47
C ARG A 388 -13.52 -2.78 -26.33
N THR A 389 -14.20 -1.81 -26.96
CA THR A 389 -15.48 -2.06 -27.65
C THR A 389 -15.32 -2.72 -29.01
N GLN A 390 -14.12 -2.67 -29.60
CA GLN A 390 -13.82 -3.14 -30.96
C GLN A 390 -14.70 -2.46 -32.03
N GLY A 391 -15.26 -1.29 -31.74
CA GLY A 391 -16.21 -0.59 -32.61
C GLY A 391 -17.59 -1.25 -32.69
N GLY A 392 -17.86 -2.25 -31.85
CA GLY A 392 -19.12 -2.98 -31.78
C GLY A 392 -19.90 -2.70 -30.48
N THR A 393 -20.97 -3.46 -30.25
CA THR A 393 -21.83 -3.31 -29.07
C THR A 393 -21.62 -4.48 -28.11
N SER A 394 -21.57 -4.20 -26.81
CA SER A 394 -21.51 -5.24 -25.78
C SER A 394 -22.41 -4.92 -24.58
N CYS A 395 -22.87 -5.96 -23.91
CA CYS A 395 -23.53 -5.87 -22.62
C CYS A 395 -22.58 -6.35 -21.51
N VAL A 396 -22.32 -5.51 -20.53
CA VAL A 396 -21.53 -5.82 -19.34
C VAL A 396 -22.49 -6.13 -18.19
N ALA A 397 -22.30 -7.29 -17.55
CA ALA A 397 -23.02 -7.68 -16.35
C ALA A 397 -22.14 -7.45 -15.10
N VAL A 398 -22.73 -6.90 -14.04
CA VAL A 398 -22.08 -6.60 -12.76
C VAL A 398 -22.77 -7.39 -11.64
N LYS A 399 -21.99 -8.17 -10.88
CA LYS A 399 -22.48 -9.12 -9.87
C LYS A 399 -21.75 -8.95 -8.55
N ALA A 400 -22.46 -9.11 -7.43
CA ALA A 400 -21.88 -9.36 -6.10
C ALA A 400 -22.81 -10.31 -5.33
N ASP A 401 -22.29 -10.93 -4.26
CA ASP A 401 -23.11 -11.80 -3.42
C ASP A 401 -24.27 -11.00 -2.78
N LYS A 402 -25.48 -11.56 -2.85
CA LYS A 402 -26.73 -10.96 -2.30
C LYS A 402 -27.08 -9.55 -2.81
N VAL A 403 -26.50 -9.13 -3.93
CA VAL A 403 -26.84 -7.87 -4.63
C VAL A 403 -27.45 -8.22 -5.99
N GLN A 404 -28.54 -7.55 -6.37
CA GLN A 404 -29.16 -7.78 -7.68
C GLN A 404 -28.15 -7.50 -8.81
N THR A 405 -28.05 -8.42 -9.78
CA THR A 405 -27.19 -8.23 -10.96
C THR A 405 -27.68 -7.04 -11.79
N SER A 406 -26.76 -6.16 -12.17
CA SER A 406 -27.03 -5.02 -13.05
C SER A 406 -26.37 -5.21 -14.41
N PHE A 407 -26.92 -4.59 -15.43
CA PHE A 407 -26.45 -4.66 -16.81
C PHE A 407 -26.25 -3.25 -17.37
N ILE A 408 -25.25 -3.09 -18.23
CA ILE A 408 -25.04 -1.85 -18.99
C ILE A 408 -24.58 -2.19 -20.42
N THR A 409 -25.12 -1.48 -21.40
CA THR A 409 -24.67 -1.59 -22.79
C THR A 409 -23.55 -0.58 -23.04
N VAL A 410 -22.47 -1.02 -23.68
CA VAL A 410 -21.34 -0.19 -24.10
C VAL A 410 -21.13 -0.29 -25.60
N GLN A 411 -20.73 0.81 -26.22
CA GLN A 411 -20.55 0.99 -27.67
C GLN A 411 -19.29 1.80 -27.93
#